data_AF-X1S2T6-F1
#
_entry.id   AF-X1S2T6-F1
#
_cell.length_a   1.000
_cell.length_b   1.000
_cell.length_c   1.000
_cell.angle_alpha   90.00
_cell.angle_beta   90.00
_cell.angle_gamma   90.00
#
_symmetry.space_group_name_H-M   'P 1'
#
loop_
_entity.id
_entity.type
_entity.pdbx_description
1 polymer ?
#
loop_
_entity_poly.entity_id
_entity_poly.type
_entity_poly.pdbx_seq_one_letter_code
_entity_poly.pdbx_strand_id
1 'polypeptide(L)'
;SGKLRIENRLSLADEEFNLTAEVWKEKGGLRIKLKCPKRITDIALGQADQKAPRVYYGHGYCIVEPETFRANFGGHNLSTSHVGFEFEKGISLLTACDNPPDYLEVNPNQRMYALHTHLDATMTFVPSIKEAFDCARKYRPLFDKKAAAGVKRKAGRFVFDIWGGRYAEIAETMKRMIAYGLTDSLLTVHVWQRWGYDYRLPDIYPPQPQLGTIEEMQQIAKVCAEHDIPWGLHDNYIDFYPDAADYSYDHICFTEQGTPIKAWLNKGRDAQSYRWRPDHIMPFVKRNLKLIKPNLKPTHYFIDVFTSLPCFDFYDRQGNFHSMLETRKSWGEAFAWIRNYLGGNAPTTSEAGHDQLIGYLDGSDCQHMTLSPEKGWPHIRISCRDWERVPWFDAVLHDKFSLH
;
A
#
# COMPACT_ATOMS: atom_id res chain seq x y z
N SER A 1 -34.01 2.73 5.98
CA SER A 1 -33.90 2.54 4.52
C SER A 1 -33.96 1.05 4.22
N GLY A 2 -34.76 0.63 3.24
CA GLY A 2 -34.87 -0.79 2.87
C GLY A 2 -33.60 -1.30 2.19
N LYS A 3 -33.23 -2.56 2.46
CA LYS A 3 -32.21 -3.29 1.70
C LYS A 3 -32.94 -4.26 0.76
N LEU A 4 -32.56 -4.29 -0.51
CA LEU A 4 -32.98 -5.32 -1.45
C LEU A 4 -32.03 -6.51 -1.31
N ARG A 5 -32.57 -7.72 -1.15
CA ARG A 5 -31.79 -8.96 -1.12
C ARG A 5 -32.14 -9.78 -2.35
N ILE A 6 -31.10 -10.20 -3.08
CA ILE A 6 -31.20 -11.04 -4.27
C ILE A 6 -30.39 -12.31 -3.99
N GLU A 7 -30.98 -13.47 -4.27
CA GLU A 7 -30.32 -14.76 -4.13
C GLU A 7 -30.25 -15.43 -5.50
N ASN A 8 -29.05 -15.80 -5.92
CA ASN A 8 -28.81 -16.57 -7.14
C ASN A 8 -28.29 -17.94 -6.75
N ARG A 9 -29.01 -18.99 -7.16
CA ARG A 9 -28.57 -20.38 -6.97
C ARG A 9 -27.52 -20.71 -8.01
N LEU A 10 -26.37 -21.19 -7.57
CA LEU A 10 -25.22 -21.58 -8.38
C LEU A 10 -24.83 -23.02 -8.06
N SER A 11 -24.05 -23.65 -8.94
CA SER A 11 -23.47 -24.97 -8.72
C SER A 11 -21.98 -24.99 -9.03
N LEU A 12 -21.21 -25.73 -8.24
CA LEU A 12 -19.78 -25.96 -8.43
C LEU A 12 -19.43 -27.34 -7.88
N ALA A 13 -18.83 -28.20 -8.70
CA ALA A 13 -18.48 -29.58 -8.34
C ALA A 13 -19.66 -30.34 -7.69
N ASP A 14 -20.83 -30.28 -8.33
CA ASP A 14 -22.08 -30.93 -7.91
C ASP A 14 -22.67 -30.46 -6.57
N GLU A 15 -22.11 -29.42 -5.95
CA GLU A 15 -22.69 -28.77 -4.78
C GLU A 15 -23.44 -27.50 -5.19
N GLU A 16 -24.69 -27.39 -4.74
CA GLU A 16 -25.51 -26.20 -4.93
C GLU A 16 -25.37 -25.24 -3.75
N PHE A 17 -25.27 -23.95 -4.06
CA PHE A 17 -25.15 -22.89 -3.06
C PHE A 17 -25.74 -21.58 -3.57
N ASN A 18 -25.94 -20.63 -2.67
CA ASN A 18 -26.48 -19.32 -3.02
C ASN A 18 -25.40 -18.25 -2.98
N LEU A 19 -25.29 -17.49 -4.08
CA LEU A 19 -24.70 -16.16 -4.07
C LEU A 19 -25.76 -15.17 -3.61
N THR A 20 -25.50 -14.47 -2.50
CA THR A 20 -26.40 -13.44 -1.97
C THR A 20 -25.85 -12.05 -2.32
N ALA A 21 -26.67 -11.23 -2.96
CA ALA A 21 -26.42 -9.80 -3.15
C ALA A 21 -27.35 -8.98 -2.27
N GLU A 22 -26.78 -8.18 -1.37
CA GLU A 22 -27.52 -7.18 -0.59
C GLU A 22 -27.27 -5.80 -1.22
N VAL A 23 -28.34 -5.13 -1.64
CA VAL A 23 -28.28 -3.83 -2.33
C VAL A 23 -28.98 -2.78 -1.49
N TRP A 24 -28.31 -1.67 -1.20
CA TRP A 24 -28.90 -0.57 -0.43
C TRP A 24 -28.33 0.78 -0.80
N LYS A 25 -29.12 1.83 -0.57
CA LYS A 25 -28.66 3.21 -0.63
C LYS A 25 -28.07 3.61 0.72
N GLU A 26 -26.87 4.20 0.70
CA GLU A 26 -26.22 4.79 1.86
C GLU A 26 -25.64 6.15 1.47
N LYS A 27 -26.12 7.23 2.12
CA LYS A 27 -25.77 8.61 1.78
C LYS A 27 -25.94 8.85 0.25
N GLY A 28 -24.87 9.27 -0.43
CA GLY A 28 -24.85 9.51 -1.88
C GLY A 28 -24.51 8.28 -2.73
N GLY A 29 -24.32 7.10 -2.13
CA GLY A 29 -23.88 5.89 -2.83
C GLY A 29 -24.91 4.76 -2.87
N LEU A 30 -24.85 3.96 -3.92
CA LEU A 30 -25.44 2.62 -4.00
C LEU A 30 -24.39 1.62 -3.57
N ARG A 31 -24.71 0.75 -2.62
CA ARG A 31 -23.82 -0.30 -2.14
C ARG A 31 -24.38 -1.67 -2.47
N ILE A 32 -23.50 -2.55 -2.93
CA ILE A 32 -23.81 -3.94 -3.26
C ILE A 32 -22.81 -4.81 -2.51
N LYS A 33 -23.30 -5.57 -1.54
CA LYS A 33 -22.50 -6.57 -0.83
C LYS A 33 -22.77 -7.94 -1.42
N LEU A 34 -21.72 -8.61 -1.85
CA LEU A 34 -21.76 -9.99 -2.31
C LEU A 34 -21.27 -10.92 -1.21
N LYS A 35 -22.00 -12.01 -1.00
CA LYS A 35 -21.63 -13.09 -0.08
C LYS A 35 -21.81 -14.43 -0.77
N CYS A 36 -20.79 -15.28 -0.70
CA CYS A 36 -20.83 -16.62 -1.24
C CYS A 36 -20.12 -17.60 -0.28
N PRO A 37 -20.70 -18.79 -0.02
CA PRO A 37 -19.98 -19.83 0.74
C PRO A 37 -18.81 -20.43 -0.05
N LYS A 38 -18.74 -20.19 -1.37
CA LYS A 38 -17.58 -20.52 -2.21
C LYS A 38 -16.77 -19.26 -2.48
N ARG A 39 -15.47 -19.43 -2.75
CA ARG A 39 -14.57 -18.30 -3.06
C ARG A 39 -15.01 -17.61 -4.35
N ILE A 40 -15.42 -16.35 -4.24
CA ILE A 40 -15.61 -15.47 -5.41
C ILE A 40 -14.23 -15.08 -5.92
N THR A 41 -13.96 -15.32 -7.22
CA THR A 41 -12.65 -15.06 -7.83
C THR A 41 -12.60 -13.76 -8.63
N ASP A 42 -13.75 -13.14 -8.91
CA ASP A 42 -13.82 -11.83 -9.58
C ASP A 42 -15.18 -11.17 -9.31
N ILE A 43 -15.16 -9.87 -9.06
CA ILE A 43 -16.29 -8.97 -8.88
C ILE A 43 -15.97 -7.69 -9.63
N ALA A 44 -16.80 -7.36 -10.60
CA ALA A 44 -16.70 -6.13 -11.37
C ALA A 44 -18.07 -5.73 -11.93
N LEU A 45 -18.18 -4.47 -12.38
CA LEU A 45 -19.27 -4.07 -13.27
C LEU A 45 -19.03 -4.61 -14.68
N GLY A 46 -20.12 -4.93 -15.37
CA GLY A 46 -20.08 -5.22 -16.80
C GLY A 46 -19.95 -3.96 -17.67
N GLN A 47 -20.24 -4.13 -18.96
CA GLN A 47 -20.12 -3.06 -19.97
C GLN A 47 -21.03 -1.87 -19.67
N ALA A 48 -20.52 -0.67 -19.93
CA ALA A 48 -21.30 0.56 -19.97
C ALA A 48 -22.04 0.72 -21.32
N ASP A 49 -23.10 1.52 -21.35
CA ASP A 49 -23.83 1.85 -22.58
C ASP A 49 -23.12 2.91 -23.44
N GLN A 50 -22.12 3.58 -22.87
CA GLN A 50 -21.40 4.72 -23.44
C GLN A 50 -19.91 4.68 -23.07
N LYS A 51 -19.09 5.50 -23.74
CA LYS A 51 -17.66 5.62 -23.40
C LYS A 51 -17.46 6.60 -22.24
N ALA A 52 -16.33 6.44 -21.54
CA ALA A 52 -15.84 7.38 -20.55
C ALA A 52 -14.59 8.10 -21.09
N PRO A 53 -14.73 9.29 -21.70
CA PRO A 53 -13.60 10.07 -22.19
C PRO A 53 -12.64 10.50 -21.08
N ARG A 54 -13.00 10.42 -19.80
CA ARG A 54 -12.07 10.66 -18.69
C ARG A 54 -12.12 9.57 -17.64
N VAL A 55 -10.93 9.17 -17.17
CA VAL A 55 -10.73 8.13 -16.15
C VAL A 55 -9.82 8.66 -15.05
N TYR A 56 -10.21 8.45 -13.80
CA TYR A 56 -9.50 8.91 -12.60
C TYR A 56 -9.08 7.73 -11.74
N TYR A 57 -7.81 7.62 -11.35
CA TYR A 57 -7.36 6.54 -10.46
C TYR A 57 -6.00 6.80 -9.79
N GLY A 58 -5.68 5.95 -8.81
CA GLY A 58 -4.37 5.89 -8.16
C GLY A 58 -4.06 7.14 -7.36
N HIS A 59 -2.77 7.53 -7.29
CA HIS A 59 -2.37 8.73 -6.53
C HIS A 59 -2.97 10.02 -7.10
N GLY A 60 -3.35 10.02 -8.39
CA GLY A 60 -3.78 11.26 -9.00
C GLY A 60 -3.83 11.29 -10.51
N TYR A 61 -4.06 10.19 -11.21
CA TYR A 61 -4.11 10.22 -12.68
C TYR A 61 -5.49 10.63 -13.16
N CYS A 62 -5.58 11.66 -13.99
CA CYS A 62 -6.75 11.97 -14.84
C CYS A 62 -6.33 11.71 -16.28
N ILE A 63 -6.85 10.64 -16.90
CA ILE A 63 -6.56 10.28 -18.28
C ILE A 63 -7.69 10.75 -19.18
N VAL A 64 -7.34 11.35 -20.31
CA VAL A 64 -8.26 11.83 -21.33
C VAL A 64 -8.17 10.96 -22.59
N GLU A 65 -9.31 10.43 -23.02
CA GLU A 65 -9.45 9.49 -24.14
C GLU A 65 -8.42 8.35 -24.06
N PRO A 66 -8.50 7.51 -23.01
CA PRO A 66 -7.57 6.39 -22.85
C PRO A 66 -7.72 5.38 -24.00
N GLU A 67 -6.64 4.71 -24.37
CA GLU A 67 -6.72 3.42 -25.07
C GLU A 67 -6.98 2.28 -24.07
N THR A 68 -7.00 1.04 -24.54
CA THR A 68 -7.16 -0.12 -23.65
C THR A 68 -5.95 -0.27 -22.72
N PHE A 69 -6.21 -0.35 -21.41
CA PHE A 69 -5.17 -0.66 -20.42
C PHE A 69 -5.71 -1.43 -19.22
N ARG A 70 -4.80 -2.04 -18.47
CA ARG A 70 -5.05 -2.61 -17.14
C ARG A 70 -4.05 -2.03 -16.15
N ALA A 71 -4.55 -1.52 -15.03
CA ALA A 71 -3.74 -0.99 -13.94
C ALA A 71 -3.89 -1.89 -12.71
N ASN A 72 -2.86 -2.67 -12.39
CA ASN A 72 -2.85 -3.52 -11.19
C ASN A 72 -2.79 -2.69 -9.92
N PHE A 73 -3.45 -3.19 -8.86
CA PHE A 73 -3.39 -2.58 -7.53
C PHE A 73 -1.96 -2.59 -6.98
N GLY A 74 -1.61 -1.53 -6.26
CA GLY A 74 -0.29 -1.33 -5.67
C GLY A 74 0.08 0.14 -5.57
N GLY A 75 1.11 0.44 -4.79
CA GLY A 75 1.51 1.82 -4.50
C GLY A 75 1.93 2.61 -5.73
N HIS A 76 2.58 1.99 -6.71
CA HIS A 76 3.08 2.73 -7.87
C HIS A 76 2.04 2.99 -8.97
N ASN A 77 0.87 2.34 -8.93
CA ASN A 77 -0.10 2.39 -10.03
C ASN A 77 -1.52 2.67 -9.51
N LEU A 78 -2.38 1.64 -9.39
CA LEU A 78 -3.70 1.79 -8.77
C LEU A 78 -3.55 1.73 -7.25
N SER A 79 -3.22 2.86 -6.63
CA SER A 79 -3.03 2.97 -5.18
C SER A 79 -4.31 3.23 -4.38
N THR A 80 -5.45 3.37 -5.05
CA THR A 80 -6.76 3.61 -4.43
C THR A 80 -7.73 2.47 -4.70
N SER A 81 -8.59 2.22 -3.73
CA SER A 81 -9.73 1.30 -3.82
C SER A 81 -10.97 1.95 -4.40
N HIS A 82 -10.78 3.09 -5.06
CA HIS A 82 -11.80 3.85 -5.75
C HIS A 82 -11.25 4.47 -7.04
N VAL A 83 -12.08 4.47 -8.08
CA VAL A 83 -11.79 5.00 -9.42
C VAL A 83 -12.96 5.85 -9.90
N GLY A 84 -12.70 6.80 -10.80
CA GLY A 84 -13.70 7.72 -11.33
C GLY A 84 -13.80 7.64 -12.85
N PHE A 85 -15.00 7.82 -13.37
CA PHE A 85 -15.29 7.83 -14.79
C PHE A 85 -16.21 9.01 -15.12
N GLU A 86 -15.92 9.77 -16.18
CA GLU A 86 -16.86 10.75 -16.75
C GLU A 86 -17.32 10.24 -18.10
N PHE A 87 -18.62 9.95 -18.22
CA PHE A 87 -19.21 9.38 -19.42
C PHE A 87 -19.79 10.44 -20.36
N GLU A 88 -19.83 10.13 -21.66
CA GLU A 88 -20.19 11.08 -22.75
C GLU A 88 -21.55 11.78 -22.57
N LYS A 89 -22.57 11.12 -22.00
CA LYS A 89 -23.91 11.72 -21.78
C LYS A 89 -24.05 12.46 -20.45
N GLY A 90 -22.94 12.86 -19.82
CA GLY A 90 -22.93 13.80 -18.68
C GLY A 90 -23.14 13.18 -17.30
N ILE A 91 -23.00 11.85 -17.17
CA ILE A 91 -22.96 11.18 -15.87
C ILE A 91 -21.50 10.87 -15.52
N SER A 92 -21.08 11.27 -14.33
CA SER A 92 -19.85 10.78 -13.69
C SER A 92 -20.18 9.69 -12.69
N LEU A 93 -19.30 8.70 -12.57
CA LEU A 93 -19.44 7.60 -11.63
C LEU A 93 -18.12 7.36 -10.92
N LEU A 94 -18.14 7.31 -9.59
CA LEU A 94 -17.08 6.69 -8.80
C LEU A 94 -17.48 5.26 -8.47
N THR A 95 -16.58 4.32 -8.72
CA THR A 95 -16.68 2.91 -8.31
C THR A 95 -15.61 2.62 -7.27
N ALA A 96 -15.98 1.94 -6.18
CA ALA A 96 -15.06 1.57 -5.11
C ALA A 96 -15.36 0.18 -4.54
N CYS A 97 -14.36 -0.45 -3.91
CA CYS A 97 -14.48 -1.71 -3.18
C CYS A 97 -13.85 -1.60 -1.78
N ASP A 98 -14.30 -2.44 -0.84
CA ASP A 98 -13.77 -2.51 0.53
C ASP A 98 -12.56 -3.45 0.67
N ASN A 99 -12.51 -4.48 -0.17
CA ASN A 99 -11.36 -5.36 -0.35
C ASN A 99 -10.26 -4.67 -1.17
N PRO A 100 -8.99 -5.11 -1.05
CA PRO A 100 -7.96 -4.71 -1.98
C PRO A 100 -8.39 -4.99 -3.43
N PRO A 101 -8.36 -4.00 -4.32
CA PRO A 101 -8.57 -4.25 -5.74
C PRO A 101 -7.53 -5.23 -6.30
N ASP A 102 -7.91 -5.94 -7.34
CA ASP A 102 -6.96 -6.69 -8.17
C ASP A 102 -6.38 -5.76 -9.23
N TYR A 103 -7.26 -5.10 -9.98
CA TYR A 103 -6.89 -4.17 -11.04
C TYR A 103 -8.07 -3.28 -11.49
N LEU A 104 -7.75 -2.19 -12.17
CA LEU A 104 -8.65 -1.40 -12.99
C LEU A 104 -8.51 -1.85 -14.46
N GLU A 105 -9.62 -2.18 -15.10
CA GLU A 105 -9.70 -2.47 -16.53
C GLU A 105 -10.42 -1.34 -17.27
N VAL A 106 -9.78 -0.84 -18.32
CA VAL A 106 -10.35 0.16 -19.24
C VAL A 106 -10.21 -0.35 -20.66
N ASN A 107 -11.33 -0.50 -21.36
CA ASN A 107 -11.39 -0.86 -22.77
C ASN A 107 -12.51 -0.05 -23.45
N PRO A 108 -12.19 1.11 -24.05
CA PRO A 108 -13.20 1.97 -24.69
C PRO A 108 -13.91 1.33 -25.88
N ASN A 109 -13.25 0.42 -26.59
CA ASN A 109 -13.84 -0.29 -27.74
C ASN A 109 -14.95 -1.25 -27.28
N GLN A 110 -14.81 -1.82 -26.09
CA GLN A 110 -15.82 -2.70 -25.48
C GLN A 110 -16.72 -1.98 -24.45
N ARG A 111 -16.50 -0.67 -24.25
CA ARG A 111 -17.12 0.14 -23.19
C ARG A 111 -16.95 -0.50 -21.79
N MET A 112 -15.77 -1.05 -21.53
CA MET A 112 -15.41 -1.61 -20.22
C MET A 112 -14.67 -0.56 -19.39
N TYR A 113 -15.15 -0.34 -18.16
CA TYR A 113 -14.61 0.61 -17.18
C TYR A 113 -14.83 0.02 -15.78
N ALA A 114 -14.00 -0.93 -15.40
CA ALA A 114 -14.29 -1.85 -14.30
C ALA A 114 -13.17 -1.88 -13.27
N LEU A 115 -13.53 -1.71 -12.00
CA LEU A 115 -12.64 -2.01 -10.87
C LEU A 115 -12.93 -3.44 -10.42
N HIS A 116 -11.90 -4.28 -10.45
CA HIS A 116 -11.98 -5.69 -10.11
C HIS A 116 -11.48 -5.92 -8.68
N THR A 117 -12.17 -6.80 -7.96
CA THR A 117 -11.76 -7.35 -6.67
C THR A 117 -12.31 -8.77 -6.57
N HIS A 118 -11.86 -9.55 -5.61
CA HIS A 118 -12.41 -10.88 -5.33
C HIS A 118 -12.77 -11.05 -3.83
N LEU A 119 -13.25 -12.24 -3.47
CA LEU A 119 -13.85 -12.61 -2.18
C LEU A 119 -15.19 -11.92 -1.90
N ASP A 120 -15.80 -12.24 -0.76
CA ASP A 120 -16.93 -11.48 -0.23
C ASP A 120 -16.52 -10.01 -0.08
N ALA A 121 -17.18 -9.14 -0.86
CA ALA A 121 -16.83 -7.73 -0.96
C ALA A 121 -18.07 -6.85 -1.05
N THR A 122 -17.89 -5.56 -0.75
CA THR A 122 -18.88 -4.51 -0.96
C THR A 122 -18.41 -3.56 -2.05
N MET A 123 -19.10 -3.57 -3.18
CA MET A 123 -18.96 -2.56 -4.23
C MET A 123 -19.78 -1.31 -3.87
N THR A 124 -19.21 -0.13 -4.09
CA THR A 124 -19.87 1.16 -3.85
C THR A 124 -19.83 2.00 -5.11
N PHE A 125 -20.99 2.54 -5.50
CA PHE A 125 -21.19 3.33 -6.71
C PHE A 125 -21.74 4.69 -6.34
N VAL A 126 -21.04 5.76 -6.71
CA VAL A 126 -21.40 7.14 -6.36
C VAL A 126 -21.54 7.97 -7.63
N PRO A 127 -22.78 8.28 -8.08
CA PRO A 127 -23.01 9.05 -9.29
C PRO A 127 -23.02 10.58 -9.05
N SER A 128 -22.70 11.32 -10.11
CA SER A 128 -22.91 12.76 -10.19
C SER A 128 -23.25 13.21 -11.61
N ILE A 129 -23.93 14.35 -11.72
CA ILE A 129 -24.17 15.07 -12.98
C ILE A 129 -23.21 16.26 -13.16
N LYS A 130 -22.20 16.38 -12.28
CA LYS A 130 -21.20 17.45 -12.32
C LYS A 130 -19.89 16.95 -12.93
N GLU A 131 -19.11 16.23 -12.13
CA GLU A 131 -17.77 15.76 -12.46
C GLU A 131 -17.35 14.64 -11.48
N ALA A 132 -16.26 13.93 -11.79
CA ALA A 132 -15.75 12.83 -10.97
C ALA A 132 -15.34 13.27 -9.55
N PHE A 133 -14.81 14.49 -9.39
CA PHE A 133 -14.47 15.04 -8.06
C PHE A 133 -15.70 15.27 -7.17
N ASP A 134 -16.86 15.53 -7.75
CA ASP A 134 -18.11 15.57 -6.99
C ASP A 134 -18.48 14.19 -6.45
N CYS A 135 -18.26 13.13 -7.24
CA CYS A 135 -18.41 11.75 -6.78
C CYS A 135 -17.43 11.43 -5.64
N ALA A 136 -16.15 11.81 -5.75
CA ALA A 136 -15.14 11.61 -4.71
C ALA A 136 -15.53 12.27 -3.38
N ARG A 137 -15.98 13.53 -3.40
CA ARG A 137 -16.45 14.23 -2.19
C ARG A 137 -17.66 13.56 -1.54
N LYS A 138 -18.61 13.06 -2.35
CA LYS A 138 -19.77 12.29 -1.88
C LYS A 138 -19.38 10.91 -1.34
N TYR A 139 -18.29 10.33 -1.84
CA TYR A 139 -17.74 9.05 -1.39
C TYR A 139 -16.93 9.17 -0.10
N ARG A 140 -16.24 10.28 0.15
CA ARG A 140 -15.45 10.51 1.38
C ARG A 140 -16.16 10.11 2.69
N PRO A 141 -17.45 10.43 2.95
CA PRO A 141 -18.13 9.99 4.16
C PRO A 141 -18.56 8.51 4.16
N LEU A 142 -18.42 7.78 3.04
CA LEU A 142 -18.68 6.35 2.90
C LEU A 142 -17.41 5.50 3.06
N PHE A 143 -16.24 6.10 2.90
CA PHE A 143 -14.96 5.44 3.14
C PHE A 143 -14.86 5.01 4.61
N ASP A 144 -14.56 3.73 4.84
CA ASP A 144 -14.73 3.06 6.12
C ASP A 144 -13.49 3.12 7.02
N LYS A 145 -12.31 3.34 6.44
CA LYS A 145 -11.05 3.42 7.21
C LYS A 145 -10.85 4.80 7.81
N LYS A 146 -10.13 4.84 8.94
CA LYS A 146 -9.81 6.07 9.70
C LYS A 146 -8.32 6.35 9.67
N ALA A 147 -7.93 7.57 10.01
CA ALA A 147 -6.53 7.91 10.23
C ALA A 147 -5.92 7.02 11.32
N ALA A 148 -4.70 6.54 11.10
CA ALA A 148 -3.91 5.88 12.12
C ALA A 148 -3.39 6.90 13.17
N ALA A 149 -3.03 6.44 14.36
CA ALA A 149 -2.73 7.33 15.50
C ALA A 149 -1.48 8.22 15.29
N GLY A 150 -0.54 7.82 14.44
CA GLY A 150 0.67 8.58 14.11
C GLY A 150 0.46 9.61 12.99
N VAL A 151 -0.67 9.58 12.26
CA VAL A 151 -0.97 10.54 11.17
C VAL A 151 -0.85 11.98 11.64
N LYS A 152 -1.40 12.31 12.83
CA LYS A 152 -1.32 13.67 13.39
C LYS A 152 0.13 14.09 13.69
N ARG A 153 1.01 13.15 14.07
CA ARG A 153 2.43 13.43 14.35
C ARG A 153 3.25 13.58 13.07
N LYS A 154 2.84 12.91 11.99
CA LYS A 154 3.46 13.00 10.65
C LYS A 154 2.99 14.21 9.84
N ALA A 155 1.74 14.60 9.97
CA ALA A 155 1.13 15.63 9.12
C ALA A 155 1.93 16.95 9.16
N GLY A 156 2.21 17.50 7.97
CA GLY A 156 2.94 18.77 7.80
C GLY A 156 4.46 18.69 7.96
N ARG A 157 5.04 17.50 8.21
CA ARG A 157 6.49 17.34 8.33
C ARG A 157 7.17 17.28 6.96
N PHE A 158 8.29 18.00 6.82
CA PHE A 158 9.23 17.83 5.72
C PHE A 158 10.04 16.54 5.91
N VAL A 159 10.20 15.70 4.89
CA VAL A 159 10.89 14.41 5.06
C VAL A 159 12.30 14.45 4.50
N PHE A 160 13.27 14.07 5.35
CA PHE A 160 14.62 13.71 4.94
C PHE A 160 14.66 12.22 4.66
N ASP A 161 14.81 11.87 3.38
CA ASP A 161 14.89 10.50 2.90
C ASP A 161 16.34 10.14 2.54
N ILE A 162 17.10 9.59 3.49
CA ILE A 162 18.56 9.47 3.37
C ILE A 162 18.97 8.06 2.93
N TRP A 163 19.53 7.97 1.72
CA TRP A 163 19.97 6.73 1.05
C TRP A 163 21.44 6.35 1.27
N GLY A 164 22.18 7.03 2.14
CA GLY A 164 23.56 6.69 2.46
C GLY A 164 24.31 7.76 3.24
N GLY A 165 25.62 7.56 3.41
CA GLY A 165 26.50 8.43 4.20
C GLY A 165 26.92 7.82 5.54
N ARG A 166 27.90 8.44 6.21
CA ARG A 166 28.32 7.99 7.56
C ARG A 166 27.33 8.48 8.61
N TYR A 167 27.16 7.72 9.70
CA TYR A 167 26.20 8.08 10.76
C TYR A 167 26.48 9.45 11.39
N ALA A 168 27.75 9.78 11.60
CA ALA A 168 28.16 11.10 12.09
C ALA A 168 27.79 12.22 11.09
N GLU A 169 27.94 11.99 9.78
CA GLU A 169 27.62 12.97 8.73
C GLU A 169 26.11 13.22 8.64
N ILE A 170 25.30 12.18 8.88
CA ILE A 170 23.83 12.32 8.97
C ILE A 170 23.48 13.21 10.16
N ALA A 171 24.08 12.99 11.33
CA ALA A 171 23.83 13.83 12.51
C ALA A 171 24.25 15.30 12.26
N GLU A 172 25.41 15.55 11.66
CA GLU A 172 25.85 16.89 11.30
C GLU A 172 24.96 17.54 10.24
N THR A 173 24.45 16.76 9.29
CA THR A 173 23.47 17.25 8.33
C THR A 173 22.19 17.69 9.03
N MET A 174 21.66 16.90 9.95
CA MET A 174 20.48 17.28 10.73
C MET A 174 20.71 18.54 11.57
N LYS A 175 21.88 18.68 12.22
CA LYS A 175 22.23 19.93 12.94
C LYS A 175 22.19 21.16 12.02
N ARG A 176 22.75 21.05 10.82
CA ARG A 176 22.70 22.14 9.83
C ARG A 176 21.28 22.44 9.38
N MET A 177 20.47 21.42 9.12
CA MET A 177 19.09 21.59 8.67
C MET A 177 18.22 22.24 9.76
N ILE A 178 18.41 21.86 11.01
CA ILE A 178 17.81 22.50 12.18
C ILE A 178 18.23 23.98 12.27
N ALA A 179 19.52 24.28 12.09
CA ALA A 179 20.01 25.66 12.08
C ALA A 179 19.42 26.52 10.94
N TYR A 180 19.02 25.90 9.82
CA TYR A 180 18.27 26.55 8.75
C TYR A 180 16.75 26.63 8.98
N GLY A 181 16.25 26.13 10.12
CA GLY A 181 14.84 26.20 10.50
C GLY A 181 13.99 24.99 10.07
N LEU A 182 14.60 23.90 9.58
CA LEU A 182 13.88 22.68 9.19
C LEU A 182 13.56 21.79 10.40
N THR A 183 12.93 22.36 11.43
CA THR A 183 12.59 21.67 12.68
C THR A 183 11.29 20.89 12.60
N ASP A 184 10.40 21.26 11.67
CA ASP A 184 9.19 20.48 11.36
C ASP A 184 9.47 19.39 10.34
N SER A 185 10.31 18.43 10.75
CA SER A 185 10.81 17.40 9.85
C SER A 185 10.55 15.98 10.38
N LEU A 186 10.72 14.99 9.50
CA LEU A 186 10.84 13.56 9.79
C LEU A 186 12.06 13.03 9.04
N LEU A 187 12.80 12.08 9.62
CA LEU A 187 14.00 11.50 9.03
C LEU A 187 13.86 9.98 8.87
N THR A 188 14.13 9.49 7.67
CA THR A 188 14.29 8.06 7.35
C THR A 188 15.73 7.79 6.93
N VAL A 189 16.37 6.79 7.53
CA VAL A 189 17.70 6.32 7.12
C VAL A 189 17.57 4.94 6.47
N HIS A 190 17.87 4.86 5.16
CA HIS A 190 17.67 3.65 4.36
C HIS A 190 18.79 2.64 4.54
N VAL A 191 20.04 3.08 4.35
CA VAL A 191 21.21 2.19 4.36
C VAL A 191 21.85 2.20 5.74
N TRP A 192 21.62 1.13 6.51
CA TRP A 192 22.21 0.98 7.85
C TRP A 192 22.38 -0.47 8.29
N GLN A 193 21.69 -1.40 7.66
CA GLN A 193 21.57 -2.80 8.06
C GLN A 193 22.93 -3.50 8.03
N ARG A 194 23.16 -4.45 8.94
CA ARG A 194 24.44 -5.15 9.16
C ARG A 194 25.14 -5.62 7.88
N TRP A 195 24.37 -6.20 6.97
CA TRP A 195 24.86 -6.82 5.73
C TRP A 195 24.75 -5.91 4.50
N GLY A 196 24.42 -4.64 4.72
CA GLY A 196 24.09 -3.67 3.67
C GLY A 196 22.62 -3.72 3.28
N TYR A 197 22.26 -2.80 2.38
CA TYR A 197 20.89 -2.65 1.87
C TYR A 197 20.41 -3.91 1.13
N ASP A 198 19.15 -4.29 1.36
CA ASP A 198 18.45 -5.41 0.71
C ASP A 198 19.23 -6.73 0.67
N TYR A 199 19.88 -7.12 1.76
CA TYR A 199 20.57 -8.40 1.83
C TYR A 199 20.47 -9.06 3.20
N ARG A 200 20.28 -10.38 3.18
CA ARG A 200 20.18 -11.24 4.37
C ARG A 200 19.10 -10.81 5.36
N LEU A 201 18.06 -10.15 4.86
CA LEU A 201 16.85 -9.83 5.63
C LEU A 201 16.23 -11.13 6.17
N PRO A 202 15.76 -11.16 7.44
CA PRO A 202 15.64 -10.07 8.43
C PRO A 202 16.86 -9.85 9.35
N ASP A 203 18.04 -10.38 9.06
CA ASP A 203 19.22 -10.29 9.95
C ASP A 203 19.94 -8.94 9.85
N ILE A 204 19.25 -7.87 10.24
CA ILE A 204 19.65 -6.48 9.96
C ILE A 204 20.50 -5.81 11.05
N TYR A 205 20.57 -6.37 12.26
CA TYR A 205 21.27 -5.78 13.41
C TYR A 205 22.59 -6.52 13.70
N PRO A 206 23.67 -5.86 14.18
CA PRO A 206 23.82 -4.42 14.51
C PRO A 206 24.02 -3.52 13.28
N PRO A 207 23.97 -2.18 13.44
CA PRO A 207 24.30 -1.24 12.38
C PRO A 207 25.63 -1.58 11.65
N GLN A 208 25.68 -1.29 10.36
CA GLN A 208 26.81 -1.58 9.50
C GLN A 208 28.08 -0.83 9.98
N PRO A 209 29.12 -1.54 10.44
CA PRO A 209 30.28 -0.91 11.08
C PRO A 209 31.12 -0.05 10.13
N GLN A 210 30.99 -0.27 8.82
CA GLN A 210 31.68 0.54 7.81
C GLN A 210 31.13 1.97 7.72
N LEU A 211 29.86 2.17 8.08
CA LEU A 211 29.19 3.47 8.04
C LEU A 211 29.38 4.27 9.33
N GLY A 212 29.80 3.62 10.42
CA GLY A 212 30.05 4.27 11.70
C GLY A 212 29.79 3.38 12.91
N THR A 213 29.90 3.97 14.09
CA THR A 213 29.64 3.29 15.37
C THR A 213 28.18 3.46 15.81
N ILE A 214 27.76 2.67 16.80
CA ILE A 214 26.42 2.79 17.40
C ILE A 214 26.26 4.16 18.06
N GLU A 215 27.31 4.70 18.69
CA GLU A 215 27.32 6.02 19.34
C GLU A 215 27.09 7.14 18.32
N GLU A 216 27.66 7.03 17.12
CA GLU A 216 27.43 7.98 16.03
C GLU A 216 25.97 7.93 15.57
N MET A 217 25.36 6.74 15.48
CA MET A 217 23.93 6.62 15.17
C MET A 217 23.04 7.16 16.30
N GLN A 218 23.41 6.93 17.56
CA GLN A 218 22.74 7.54 18.72
C GLN A 218 22.83 9.06 18.72
N GLN A 219 23.85 9.64 18.08
CA GLN A 219 23.95 11.08 17.92
C GLN A 219 22.85 11.63 17.00
N ILE A 220 22.42 10.88 15.98
CA ILE A 220 21.25 11.23 15.16
C ILE A 220 20.02 11.35 16.06
N ALA A 221 19.78 10.35 16.90
CA ALA A 221 18.64 10.35 17.83
C ALA A 221 18.65 11.54 18.78
N LYS A 222 19.84 11.91 19.31
CA LYS A 222 19.99 13.07 20.20
C LYS A 222 19.66 14.38 19.48
N VAL A 223 20.23 14.60 18.29
CA VAL A 223 20.00 15.82 17.49
C VAL A 223 18.53 15.96 17.12
N CYS A 224 17.89 14.89 16.66
CA CYS A 224 16.47 14.92 16.31
C CYS A 224 15.57 15.17 17.53
N ALA A 225 15.94 14.65 18.70
CA ALA A 225 15.16 14.83 19.93
C ALA A 225 15.12 16.27 20.45
N GLU A 226 16.12 17.11 20.12
CA GLU A 226 16.15 18.53 20.52
C GLU A 226 14.94 19.32 19.97
N HIS A 227 14.34 18.86 18.87
CA HIS A 227 13.23 19.53 18.18
C HIS A 227 12.01 18.62 17.91
N ASP A 228 11.90 17.47 18.59
CA ASP A 228 10.85 16.46 18.35
C ASP A 228 10.71 16.05 16.86
N ILE A 229 11.84 15.91 16.17
CA ILE A 229 11.91 15.38 14.81
C ILE A 229 11.79 13.85 14.89
N PRO A 230 10.72 13.21 14.38
CA PRO A 230 10.66 11.76 14.33
C PRO A 230 11.77 11.23 13.43
N TRP A 231 12.55 10.27 13.91
CA TRP A 231 13.63 9.67 13.14
C TRP A 231 13.51 8.14 13.16
N GLY A 232 13.82 7.50 12.04
CA GLY A 232 13.59 6.08 11.87
C GLY A 232 14.53 5.41 10.91
N LEU A 233 14.41 4.08 10.89
CA LEU A 233 15.22 3.18 10.10
C LEU A 233 14.34 2.49 9.07
N HIS A 234 14.90 2.25 7.91
CA HIS A 234 14.32 1.37 6.89
C HIS A 234 14.50 -0.10 7.26
N ASP A 235 13.47 -0.89 7.08
CA ASP A 235 13.46 -2.33 7.31
C ASP A 235 12.58 -3.01 6.25
N ASN A 236 12.71 -4.31 6.04
CA ASN A 236 11.98 -5.04 5.01
C ASN A 236 11.64 -6.45 5.51
N TYR A 237 10.36 -6.83 5.37
CA TYR A 237 9.82 -8.13 5.73
C TYR A 237 9.04 -8.78 4.58
N ILE A 238 9.36 -8.41 3.34
CA ILE A 238 8.90 -9.08 2.12
C ILE A 238 9.94 -10.08 1.64
N ASP A 239 11.22 -9.71 1.73
CA ASP A 239 12.34 -10.49 1.24
C ASP A 239 12.95 -11.33 2.36
N PHE A 240 12.82 -12.66 2.26
CA PHE A 240 13.50 -13.57 3.18
C PHE A 240 14.57 -14.37 2.42
N TYR A 241 15.84 -14.16 2.79
CA TYR A 241 16.96 -14.79 2.12
C TYR A 241 17.31 -16.17 2.73
N PRO A 242 17.63 -17.19 1.91
CA PRO A 242 17.99 -18.53 2.40
C PRO A 242 19.19 -18.60 3.35
N ASP A 243 20.08 -17.60 3.32
CA ASP A 243 21.28 -17.51 4.17
C ASP A 243 21.05 -16.70 5.47
N ALA A 244 19.84 -16.19 5.69
CA ALA A 244 19.44 -15.57 6.95
C ALA A 244 19.13 -16.64 8.03
N ALA A 245 19.30 -16.26 9.29
CA ALA A 245 18.97 -17.08 10.44
C ALA A 245 17.48 -17.41 10.47
N ASP A 246 17.17 -18.63 10.92
CA ASP A 246 15.81 -19.17 11.03
C ASP A 246 15.04 -19.21 9.70
N TYR A 247 15.74 -19.15 8.56
CA TYR A 247 15.10 -19.37 7.26
C TYR A 247 14.49 -20.76 7.18
N SER A 248 13.21 -20.80 6.80
CA SER A 248 12.50 -22.02 6.46
C SER A 248 11.49 -21.72 5.37
N TYR A 249 11.29 -22.68 4.46
CA TYR A 249 10.19 -22.63 3.50
C TYR A 249 8.82 -22.58 4.17
N ASP A 250 8.70 -22.96 5.44
CA ASP A 250 7.43 -22.82 6.18
C ASP A 250 7.05 -21.34 6.41
N HIS A 251 8.02 -20.42 6.26
CA HIS A 251 7.82 -18.97 6.29
C HIS A 251 7.61 -18.34 4.90
N ILE A 252 7.57 -19.13 3.83
CA ILE A 252 7.55 -18.62 2.45
C ILE A 252 6.18 -18.82 1.79
N CYS A 253 5.76 -17.84 0.99
CA CYS A 253 4.56 -17.94 0.17
C CYS A 253 4.81 -18.87 -1.03
N PHE A 254 3.82 -19.66 -1.38
CA PHE A 254 3.80 -20.57 -2.52
C PHE A 254 2.71 -20.17 -3.52
N THR A 255 2.93 -20.54 -4.78
CA THR A 255 1.87 -20.57 -5.79
C THR A 255 0.92 -21.74 -5.52
N GLU A 256 -0.25 -21.73 -6.15
CA GLU A 256 -1.21 -22.85 -6.09
C GLU A 256 -0.60 -24.19 -6.52
N GLN A 257 0.40 -24.16 -7.41
CA GLN A 257 1.12 -25.35 -7.88
C GLN A 257 2.24 -25.79 -6.91
N GLY A 258 2.35 -25.18 -5.73
CA GLY A 258 3.35 -25.56 -4.73
C GLY A 258 4.77 -25.11 -5.06
N THR A 259 4.94 -24.04 -5.85
CA THR A 259 6.26 -23.43 -6.11
C THR A 259 6.51 -22.24 -5.19
N PRO A 260 7.66 -22.12 -4.50
CA PRO A 260 7.94 -20.97 -3.65
C PRO A 260 8.06 -19.69 -4.48
N ILE A 261 7.41 -18.62 -4.03
CA ILE A 261 7.38 -17.35 -4.75
C ILE A 261 8.70 -16.63 -4.54
N LYS A 262 9.43 -16.39 -5.63
CA LYS A 262 10.63 -15.55 -5.62
C LYS A 262 10.26 -14.09 -5.35
N ALA A 263 11.11 -13.40 -4.61
CA ALA A 263 11.01 -11.96 -4.39
C ALA A 263 12.26 -11.27 -4.95
N TRP A 264 12.82 -10.28 -4.26
CA TRP A 264 13.97 -9.52 -4.74
C TRP A 264 15.19 -10.39 -5.09
N LEU A 265 15.79 -10.09 -6.24
CA LEU A 265 17.08 -10.65 -6.65
C LEU A 265 18.15 -9.58 -6.44
N ASN A 266 18.99 -9.77 -5.42
CA ASN A 266 20.16 -8.93 -5.21
C ASN A 266 21.25 -9.34 -6.21
N LYS A 267 21.17 -8.77 -7.43
CA LYS A 267 22.06 -9.10 -8.56
C LYS A 267 23.54 -8.94 -8.23
N GLY A 268 23.90 -7.92 -7.46
CA GLY A 268 25.30 -7.66 -7.09
C GLY A 268 25.91 -8.77 -6.22
N ARG A 269 25.06 -9.55 -5.54
CA ARG A 269 25.46 -10.66 -4.66
C ARG A 269 25.06 -12.03 -5.19
N ASP A 270 24.40 -12.07 -6.36
CA ASP A 270 23.76 -13.27 -6.90
C ASP A 270 22.89 -14.01 -5.87
N ALA A 271 22.12 -13.24 -5.07
CA ALA A 271 21.33 -13.75 -3.97
C ALA A 271 19.83 -13.56 -4.23
N GLN A 272 19.07 -14.65 -4.24
CA GLN A 272 17.63 -14.65 -4.44
C GLN A 272 16.90 -14.75 -3.09
N SER A 273 16.04 -13.77 -2.78
CA SER A 273 15.09 -13.87 -1.68
C SER A 273 13.80 -14.58 -2.12
N TYR A 274 13.03 -15.00 -1.14
CA TYR A 274 11.69 -15.54 -1.34
C TYR A 274 10.66 -14.71 -0.57
N ARG A 275 9.45 -14.63 -1.13
CA ARG A 275 8.37 -13.82 -0.58
C ARG A 275 7.93 -14.39 0.76
N TRP A 276 8.09 -13.59 1.79
CA TRP A 276 7.71 -13.95 3.14
C TRP A 276 6.18 -14.02 3.28
N ARG A 277 5.73 -15.07 3.97
CA ARG A 277 4.38 -15.18 4.52
C ARG A 277 4.05 -14.02 5.46
N PRO A 278 3.04 -13.19 5.14
CA PRO A 278 2.63 -12.08 6.00
C PRO A 278 2.30 -12.48 7.44
N ASP A 279 1.67 -13.64 7.64
CA ASP A 279 1.29 -14.17 8.95
C ASP A 279 2.47 -14.67 9.80
N HIS A 280 3.67 -14.79 9.22
CA HIS A 280 4.86 -15.33 9.90
C HIS A 280 5.92 -14.26 10.25
N ILE A 281 5.71 -12.98 9.91
CA ILE A 281 6.74 -11.94 10.09
C ILE A 281 6.91 -11.48 11.54
N MET A 282 5.85 -11.54 12.35
CA MET A 282 5.80 -10.86 13.65
C MET A 282 6.87 -11.28 14.66
N PRO A 283 7.26 -12.56 14.78
CA PRO A 283 8.38 -12.97 15.64
C PRO A 283 9.69 -12.24 15.29
N PHE A 284 9.96 -12.03 14.01
CA PHE A 284 11.18 -11.43 13.49
C PHE A 284 11.17 -9.90 13.66
N VAL A 285 10.04 -9.26 13.36
CA VAL A 285 9.80 -7.84 13.67
C VAL A 285 10.07 -7.56 15.16
N LYS A 286 9.52 -8.40 16.05
CA LYS A 286 9.71 -8.29 17.50
C LYS A 286 11.16 -8.51 17.90
N ARG A 287 11.84 -9.52 17.33
CA ARG A 287 13.25 -9.82 17.58
C ARG A 287 14.12 -8.60 17.27
N ASN A 288 13.96 -8.03 16.08
CA ASN A 288 14.77 -6.91 15.62
C ASN A 288 14.47 -5.64 16.44
N LEU A 289 13.20 -5.28 16.65
CA LEU A 289 12.87 -4.08 17.42
C LEU A 289 13.26 -4.15 18.90
N LYS A 290 13.30 -5.34 19.51
CA LYS A 290 13.83 -5.51 20.87
C LYS A 290 15.32 -5.21 20.98
N LEU A 291 16.07 -5.34 19.89
CA LEU A 291 17.47 -4.90 19.80
C LEU A 291 17.55 -3.41 19.46
N ILE A 292 16.77 -2.95 18.47
CA ILE A 292 16.85 -1.59 17.93
C ILE A 292 16.35 -0.54 18.95
N LYS A 293 15.17 -0.73 19.54
CA LYS A 293 14.54 0.29 20.40
C LYS A 293 15.42 0.72 21.58
N PRO A 294 15.94 -0.18 22.45
CA PRO A 294 16.73 0.25 23.60
C PRO A 294 18.09 0.86 23.21
N ASN A 295 18.67 0.42 22.09
CA ASN A 295 20.02 0.80 21.70
C ASN A 295 20.07 2.06 20.82
N LEU A 296 19.10 2.25 19.93
CA LEU A 296 19.10 3.34 18.95
C LEU A 296 18.01 4.38 19.25
N LYS A 297 16.87 3.97 19.84
CA LYS A 297 15.74 4.84 20.19
C LYS A 297 15.10 5.58 18.99
N PRO A 298 14.72 4.88 17.90
CA PRO A 298 13.94 5.49 16.83
C PRO A 298 12.54 5.91 17.32
N THR A 299 12.03 6.98 16.74
CA THR A 299 10.69 7.56 16.97
C THR A 299 9.82 7.57 15.71
N HIS A 300 10.32 6.96 14.64
CA HIS A 300 9.68 6.65 13.37
C HIS A 300 10.18 5.27 12.90
N TYR A 301 9.45 4.58 12.02
CA TYR A 301 9.91 3.34 11.39
C TYR A 301 9.36 3.20 9.97
N PHE A 302 10.23 2.80 9.04
CA PHE A 302 9.89 2.58 7.64
C PHE A 302 9.93 1.08 7.35
N ILE A 303 8.81 0.49 6.92
CA ILE A 303 8.78 -0.90 6.42
C ILE A 303 8.63 -0.85 4.91
N ASP A 304 9.64 -1.32 4.22
CA ASP A 304 9.70 -1.35 2.78
C ASP A 304 8.66 -2.28 2.16
N VAL A 305 8.29 -1.97 0.91
CA VAL A 305 7.47 -2.78 0.00
C VAL A 305 6.00 -3.02 0.41
N PHE A 306 5.64 -2.96 1.70
CA PHE A 306 4.29 -3.30 2.21
C PHE A 306 3.16 -2.49 1.57
N THR A 307 3.43 -1.27 1.10
CA THR A 307 2.46 -0.50 0.31
C THR A 307 2.85 -0.24 -1.14
N SER A 308 3.99 -0.77 -1.60
CA SER A 308 4.35 -0.84 -3.01
C SER A 308 3.63 -2.01 -3.68
N LEU A 309 3.65 -3.18 -3.03
CA LEU A 309 2.90 -4.36 -3.46
C LEU A 309 1.41 -4.26 -3.13
N PRO A 310 0.53 -4.90 -3.91
CA PRO A 310 -0.83 -5.16 -3.45
C PRO A 310 -0.82 -6.11 -2.26
N CYS A 311 -1.85 -6.05 -1.41
CA CYS A 311 -2.19 -7.19 -0.57
C CYS A 311 -2.54 -8.37 -1.47
N PHE A 312 -1.95 -9.54 -1.24
CA PHE A 312 -2.03 -10.66 -2.17
C PHE A 312 -2.54 -11.94 -1.51
N ASP A 313 -3.17 -12.77 -2.32
CA ASP A 313 -3.40 -14.18 -2.04
C ASP A 313 -2.10 -14.98 -2.12
N PHE A 314 -1.99 -16.04 -1.31
CA PHE A 314 -0.89 -16.98 -1.40
C PHE A 314 -1.30 -18.38 -0.94
N TYR A 315 -0.47 -19.36 -1.23
CA TYR A 315 -0.58 -20.70 -0.68
C TYR A 315 0.58 -20.93 0.31
N ASP A 316 0.37 -21.72 1.35
CA ASP A 316 1.48 -22.18 2.18
C ASP A 316 2.14 -23.42 1.56
N ARG A 317 3.21 -23.91 2.21
CA ARG A 317 3.94 -25.10 1.78
C ARG A 317 3.07 -26.36 1.74
N GLN A 318 2.02 -26.41 2.56
CA GLN A 318 1.07 -27.52 2.64
C GLN A 318 -0.04 -27.40 1.57
N GLY A 319 -0.06 -26.32 0.81
CA GLY A 319 -1.07 -26.06 -0.22
C GLY A 319 -2.36 -25.44 0.32
N ASN A 320 -2.35 -24.92 1.55
CA ASN A 320 -3.49 -24.18 2.09
C ASN A 320 -3.53 -22.78 1.50
N PHE A 321 -4.71 -22.35 1.07
CA PHE A 321 -4.94 -20.99 0.57
C PHE A 321 -5.05 -19.99 1.72
N HIS A 322 -4.42 -18.83 1.53
CA HIS A 322 -4.50 -17.66 2.38
C HIS A 322 -4.88 -16.44 1.54
N SER A 323 -5.82 -15.66 2.04
CA SER A 323 -6.41 -14.54 1.32
C SER A 323 -5.60 -13.24 1.42
N MET A 324 -5.78 -12.34 0.45
CA MET A 324 -5.30 -10.95 0.52
C MET A 324 -5.80 -10.19 1.75
N LEU A 325 -6.91 -10.62 2.35
CA LEU A 325 -7.42 -10.04 3.59
C LEU A 325 -6.59 -10.46 4.81
N GLU A 326 -6.04 -11.67 4.83
CA GLU A 326 -5.05 -12.10 5.82
C GLU A 326 -3.74 -11.33 5.66
N THR A 327 -3.29 -11.13 4.42
CA THR A 327 -2.12 -10.27 4.12
C THR A 327 -2.32 -8.85 4.66
N ARG A 328 -3.46 -8.21 4.31
CA ARG A 328 -3.82 -6.87 4.81
C ARG A 328 -3.82 -6.80 6.34
N LYS A 329 -4.41 -7.81 6.99
CA LYS A 329 -4.48 -7.90 8.45
C LYS A 329 -3.08 -8.00 9.06
N SER A 330 -2.26 -8.95 8.63
CA SER A 330 -0.94 -9.19 9.21
C SER A 330 0.00 -8.01 9.04
N TRP A 331 0.03 -7.39 7.85
CA TRP A 331 0.81 -6.18 7.61
C TRP A 331 0.31 -5.00 8.45
N GLY A 332 -1.02 -4.81 8.53
CA GLY A 332 -1.61 -3.77 9.37
C GLY A 332 -1.27 -3.94 10.85
N GLU A 333 -1.42 -5.16 11.38
CA GLU A 333 -1.09 -5.48 12.77
C GLU A 333 0.40 -5.31 13.08
N ALA A 334 1.29 -5.55 12.10
CA ALA A 334 2.72 -5.24 12.24
C ALA A 334 2.95 -3.74 12.44
N PHE A 335 2.37 -2.87 11.61
CA PHE A 335 2.48 -1.42 11.78
C PHE A 335 1.90 -0.94 13.11
N ALA A 336 0.73 -1.43 13.50
CA ALA A 336 0.12 -1.09 14.78
C ALA A 336 1.01 -1.53 15.97
N TRP A 337 1.59 -2.73 15.89
CA TRP A 337 2.50 -3.22 16.91
C TRP A 337 3.78 -2.38 16.99
N ILE A 338 4.40 -2.05 15.85
CA ILE A 338 5.61 -1.21 15.79
C ILE A 338 5.34 0.16 16.42
N ARG A 339 4.26 0.84 16.02
CA ARG A 339 3.86 2.14 16.59
C ARG A 339 3.71 2.06 18.11
N ASN A 340 2.96 1.07 18.59
CA ASN A 340 2.71 0.88 20.02
C ASN A 340 4.00 0.55 20.77
N TYR A 341 4.87 -0.29 20.18
CA TYR A 341 6.11 -0.70 20.79
C TYR A 341 7.11 0.46 20.88
N LEU A 342 7.25 1.28 19.83
CA LEU A 342 8.11 2.47 19.88
C LEU A 342 7.54 3.55 20.82
N GLY A 343 6.21 3.69 20.86
CA GLY A 343 5.50 4.62 21.73
C GLY A 343 5.43 6.04 21.17
N GLY A 344 4.76 6.95 21.89
CA GLY A 344 4.62 8.36 21.50
C GLY A 344 3.91 8.58 20.16
N ASN A 345 3.08 7.62 19.70
CA ASN A 345 2.51 7.63 18.35
C ASN A 345 3.58 7.78 17.26
N ALA A 346 4.70 7.07 17.39
CA ALA A 346 5.76 7.01 16.39
C ALA A 346 5.17 6.76 14.99
N PRO A 347 5.34 7.67 14.02
CA PRO A 347 4.83 7.46 12.68
C PRO A 347 5.44 6.20 12.07
N THR A 348 4.63 5.38 11.42
CA THR A 348 5.12 4.32 10.54
C THR A 348 4.86 4.69 9.09
N THR A 349 5.84 4.48 8.23
CA THR A 349 5.70 4.68 6.78
C THR A 349 6.18 3.46 6.00
N SER A 350 5.90 3.47 4.70
CA SER A 350 6.26 2.41 3.77
C SER A 350 6.48 2.99 2.37
N GLU A 351 6.85 2.15 1.42
CA GLU A 351 7.12 2.53 0.04
C GLU A 351 5.83 2.76 -0.76
N ALA A 352 5.81 3.81 -1.59
CA ALA A 352 4.83 4.23 -2.61
C ALA A 352 3.41 4.54 -2.12
N GLY A 353 2.82 3.72 -1.24
CA GLY A 353 1.55 3.99 -0.56
C GLY A 353 0.31 3.55 -1.32
N HIS A 354 -0.53 2.75 -0.67
CA HIS A 354 -1.88 2.45 -1.13
C HIS A 354 -2.90 2.49 0.02
N ASP A 355 -4.17 2.70 -0.30
CA ASP A 355 -5.21 3.01 0.70
C ASP A 355 -5.65 1.82 1.59
N GLN A 356 -5.27 0.60 1.23
CA GLN A 356 -5.71 -0.60 1.95
C GLN A 356 -5.07 -0.80 3.34
N LEU A 357 -3.95 -0.14 3.65
CA LEU A 357 -3.36 -0.14 5.00
C LEU A 357 -3.72 1.12 5.81
N ILE A 358 -4.56 2.01 5.30
CA ILE A 358 -5.06 3.16 6.07
C ILE A 358 -5.78 2.67 7.34
N GLY A 359 -5.50 3.34 8.46
CA GLY A 359 -5.95 2.92 9.79
C GLY A 359 -4.88 2.12 10.56
N TYR A 360 -3.98 1.47 9.82
CA TYR A 360 -2.79 0.84 10.39
C TYR A 360 -1.51 1.61 10.10
N LEU A 361 -1.39 2.23 8.92
CA LEU A 361 -0.22 2.96 8.45
C LEU A 361 -0.47 4.48 8.47
N ASP A 362 0.56 5.26 8.82
CA ASP A 362 0.44 6.72 8.97
C ASP A 362 0.74 7.50 7.68
N GLY A 363 1.49 6.91 6.76
CA GLY A 363 1.83 7.51 5.47
C GLY A 363 2.80 6.64 4.69
N SER A 364 3.31 7.16 3.59
CA SER A 364 4.32 6.50 2.75
C SER A 364 5.11 7.53 1.96
N ASP A 365 6.30 7.16 1.50
CA ASP A 365 6.89 7.90 0.39
C ASP A 365 5.95 7.78 -0.82
N CYS A 366 5.99 8.78 -1.70
CA CYS A 366 5.19 8.76 -2.91
C CYS A 366 6.09 8.68 -4.14
N GLN A 367 5.94 7.59 -4.88
CA GLN A 367 6.63 7.40 -6.14
C GLN A 367 5.70 7.74 -7.30
N HIS A 368 5.64 9.04 -7.63
CA HIS A 368 4.82 9.55 -8.73
C HIS A 368 5.36 9.07 -10.09
N MET A 369 4.78 7.99 -10.61
CA MET A 369 5.10 7.47 -11.93
C MET A 369 4.52 8.35 -13.04
N THR A 370 5.20 8.40 -14.19
CA THR A 370 4.73 9.15 -15.37
C THR A 370 3.93 8.21 -16.29
N LEU A 371 2.80 8.65 -16.84
CA LEU A 371 2.12 7.87 -17.88
C LEU A 371 2.79 8.09 -19.23
N SER A 372 3.09 7.02 -19.95
CA SER A 372 3.74 7.06 -21.27
C SER A 372 3.28 5.89 -22.13
N PRO A 373 3.19 6.03 -23.46
CA PRO A 373 3.01 4.87 -24.35
C PRO A 373 4.23 3.93 -24.37
N GLU A 374 5.40 4.43 -23.92
CA GLU A 374 6.66 3.68 -23.89
C GLU A 374 6.75 2.73 -22.70
N LYS A 375 7.56 1.67 -22.84
CA LYS A 375 7.85 0.73 -21.77
C LYS A 375 9.13 1.13 -21.05
N GLY A 376 9.13 1.02 -19.73
CA GLY A 376 10.33 1.14 -18.91
C GLY A 376 10.06 1.90 -17.63
N TRP A 377 10.92 1.71 -16.64
CA TRP A 377 10.91 2.54 -15.44
C TRP A 377 11.37 3.97 -15.80
N PRO A 378 10.76 5.05 -15.28
CA PRO A 378 9.71 5.12 -14.26
C PRO A 378 8.29 5.35 -14.84
N HIS A 379 7.95 4.67 -15.94
CA HIS A 379 6.69 4.87 -16.65
C HIS A 379 5.66 3.77 -16.39
N ILE A 380 4.40 4.16 -16.20
CA ILE A 380 3.25 3.27 -16.36
C ILE A 380 2.86 3.34 -17.83
N ARG A 381 2.87 2.18 -18.50
CA ARG A 381 2.55 2.11 -19.92
C ARG A 381 1.04 2.29 -20.18
N ILE A 382 0.64 3.49 -20.59
CA ILE A 382 -0.73 3.82 -20.99
C ILE A 382 -0.67 4.75 -22.19
N SER A 383 -1.34 4.37 -23.27
CA SER A 383 -1.61 5.25 -24.40
C SER A 383 -2.93 5.99 -24.15
N CYS A 384 -2.93 7.29 -24.41
CA CYS A 384 -4.09 8.17 -24.27
C CYS A 384 -3.88 9.45 -25.09
N ARG A 385 -4.92 10.26 -25.27
CA ARG A 385 -4.75 11.58 -25.90
C ARG A 385 -3.95 12.52 -25.01
N ASP A 386 -4.29 12.57 -23.72
CA ASP A 386 -3.67 13.45 -22.73
C ASP A 386 -3.86 12.89 -21.33
N TRP A 387 -3.05 13.34 -20.38
CA TRP A 387 -3.25 13.05 -18.97
C TRP A 387 -2.65 14.15 -18.09
N GLU A 388 -3.22 14.31 -16.90
CA GLU A 388 -2.74 15.27 -15.90
C GLU A 388 -2.72 14.64 -14.51
N ARG A 389 -1.89 15.23 -13.62
CA ARG A 389 -1.89 14.90 -12.20
C ARG A 389 -2.95 15.75 -11.50
N VAL A 390 -3.85 15.10 -10.79
CA VAL A 390 -4.93 15.72 -10.00
C VAL A 390 -4.92 15.17 -8.58
N PRO A 391 -5.48 15.87 -7.58
CA PRO A 391 -5.51 15.39 -6.19
C PRO A 391 -6.58 14.32 -5.96
N TRP A 392 -6.60 13.25 -6.77
CA TRP A 392 -7.62 12.19 -6.72
C TRP A 392 -7.59 11.44 -5.39
N PHE A 393 -6.41 10.98 -4.98
CA PHE A 393 -6.21 10.29 -3.70
C PHE A 393 -6.62 11.19 -2.53
N ASP A 394 -6.14 12.43 -2.53
CA ASP A 394 -6.43 13.43 -1.50
C ASP A 394 -7.91 13.81 -1.43
N ALA A 395 -8.64 13.81 -2.55
CA ALA A 395 -10.07 14.15 -2.57
C ALA A 395 -10.90 13.30 -1.58
N VAL A 396 -10.44 12.08 -1.29
CA VAL A 396 -11.08 11.13 -0.37
C VAL A 396 -10.27 10.95 0.92
N LEU A 397 -8.94 10.99 0.85
CA LEU A 397 -8.04 10.44 1.87
C LEU A 397 -7.11 11.46 2.54
N HIS A 398 -7.18 12.74 2.17
CA HIS A 398 -6.28 13.80 2.66
C HIS A 398 -6.15 13.87 4.20
N ASP A 399 -7.24 13.60 4.92
CA ASP A 399 -7.28 13.63 6.39
C ASP A 399 -6.90 12.32 7.08
N LYS A 400 -6.50 11.29 6.30
CA LYS A 400 -6.29 9.92 6.81
C LYS A 400 -4.90 9.37 6.54
N PHE A 401 -4.22 9.86 5.51
CA PHE A 401 -2.98 9.26 5.04
C PHE A 401 -2.11 10.32 4.38
N SER A 402 -0.82 10.38 4.76
CA SER A 402 0.10 11.38 4.24
C SER A 402 1.16 10.75 3.34
N LEU A 403 1.05 11.05 2.04
CA LEU A 403 2.10 10.88 1.06
C LEU A 403 3.17 11.97 1.25
N HIS A 404 4.45 11.65 1.07
CA HIS A 404 5.56 12.61 1.15
C HIS A 404 6.57 12.39 0.04
#